data_AF-A0A2U1VZE5-F1
#
_entry.id   AF-A0A2U1VZE5-F1
#
_cell.length_a   1.000
_cell.length_b   1.000
_cell.length_c   1.000
_cell.angle_alpha   90.00
_cell.angle_beta   90.00
_cell.angle_gamma   90.00
#
_symmetry.space_group_name_H-M   'P 1'
#
loop_
_entity.id
_entity.type
_entity.pdbx_description
1 polymer ?
#
loop_
_entity_poly.entity_id
_entity_poly.type
_entity_poly.pdbx_seq_one_letter_code
_entity_poly.pdbx_strand_id
1 'polypeptide(L)'
;MGKECIDEDGSAVVKGLAGIALCALTSLLPFRVAHADGHRLQGHWRTDCLPMGAGGRHGAITTVTFRGDEIRAVLVMHTGAGCELPSVTAEYTGRFRIVGEPEGALAIDHVVSSLTMTVGRADVAEHYNRGRR
;
A
#
# COMPACT_ATOMS: atom_id res chain seq x y z
N MET A 1 2.96 48.46 28.58
CA MET A 1 1.52 48.16 28.51
C MET A 1 1.32 46.71 28.89
N GLY A 2 0.82 46.47 30.11
CA GLY A 2 0.61 45.15 30.67
C GLY A 2 -0.64 44.46 30.11
N LYS A 3 -0.64 43.13 30.16
CA LYS A 3 -1.86 42.33 30.16
C LYS A 3 -1.80 41.46 31.41
N GLU A 4 -2.52 41.90 32.42
CA GLU A 4 -2.85 41.19 33.64
C GLU A 4 -3.69 39.95 33.29
N CYS A 5 -3.40 38.82 33.93
CA CYS A 5 -4.32 37.70 34.02
C CYS A 5 -5.29 38.01 35.15
N ILE A 6 -6.58 38.12 34.83
CA ILE A 6 -7.65 38.23 35.82
C ILE A 6 -8.02 36.82 36.26
N ASP A 7 -7.89 36.55 37.55
CA ASP A 7 -8.49 35.39 38.22
C ASP A 7 -10.02 35.60 38.30
N GLU A 8 -10.81 34.63 37.82
CA GLU A 8 -12.23 34.53 38.17
C GLU A 8 -12.34 33.85 39.53
N ASP A 9 -12.33 34.68 40.56
CA ASP A 9 -12.50 34.27 41.94
C ASP A 9 -13.90 33.72 42.20
N GLY A 10 -13.94 32.72 43.06
CA GLY A 10 -15.15 32.11 43.57
C GLY A 10 -14.96 31.41 44.92
N SER A 11 -13.91 31.75 45.69
CA SER A 11 -13.74 31.42 47.14
C SER A 11 -13.51 29.93 47.46
N ALA A 12 -12.60 29.47 48.32
CA ALA A 12 -11.60 30.06 49.21
C ALA A 12 -10.62 28.93 49.63
N VAL A 13 -9.65 29.30 50.46
CA VAL A 13 -9.03 28.47 51.53
C VAL A 13 -7.58 28.00 51.26
N VAL A 14 -6.68 28.77 51.89
CA VAL A 14 -5.50 28.36 52.69
C VAL A 14 -4.14 28.19 51.99
N LYS A 15 -3.36 29.27 52.17
CA LYS A 15 -1.95 29.32 52.60
C LYS A 15 -1.31 27.95 52.87
N GLY A 16 -0.33 27.55 52.07
CA GLY A 16 0.50 26.38 52.37
C GLY A 16 1.77 26.34 51.55
N LEU A 17 2.89 26.56 52.22
CA LEU A 17 4.26 26.31 51.77
C LEU A 17 4.41 25.01 50.96
N ALA A 18 5.07 25.10 49.81
CA ALA A 18 6.04 24.13 49.25
C ALA A 18 5.99 24.17 47.72
N GLY A 19 6.68 25.16 47.14
CA GLY A 19 6.91 25.19 45.69
C GLY A 19 7.84 24.05 45.29
N ILE A 20 7.25 22.93 44.85
CA ILE A 20 7.96 21.89 44.12
C ILE A 20 8.20 22.44 42.71
N ALA A 21 9.36 23.06 42.50
CA ALA A 21 9.87 23.37 41.18
C ALA A 21 10.34 22.07 40.52
N LEU A 22 9.42 21.32 39.91
CA LEU A 22 9.78 20.25 38.99
C LEU A 22 9.82 20.84 37.59
N CYS A 23 11.01 21.27 37.18
CA CYS A 23 11.36 21.56 35.79
C CYS A 23 11.04 20.33 34.94
N ALA A 24 9.88 20.34 34.29
CA ALA A 24 9.58 19.39 33.24
C ALA A 24 10.53 19.67 32.08
N LEU A 25 11.61 18.89 31.99
CA LEU A 25 12.38 18.72 30.76
C LEU A 25 11.45 18.10 29.73
N THR A 26 10.73 18.94 28.99
CA THR A 26 10.12 18.58 27.72
C THR A 26 11.25 18.42 26.71
N SER A 27 11.81 17.21 26.69
CA SER A 27 12.75 16.74 25.68
C SER A 27 12.22 17.13 24.29
N LEU A 28 12.88 18.12 23.70
CA LEU A 28 12.84 18.45 22.27
C LEU A 28 13.41 17.25 21.49
N LEU A 29 12.63 16.18 21.39
CA LEU A 29 12.86 15.15 20.40
C LEU A 29 12.34 15.74 19.08
N PRO A 30 13.19 16.02 18.07
CA PRO A 30 12.68 16.25 16.75
C PRO A 30 11.94 14.97 16.37
N PHE A 31 10.61 15.04 16.26
CA PHE A 31 9.84 14.05 15.53
C PHE A 31 10.40 14.05 14.12
N ARG A 32 11.35 13.15 13.85
CA ARG A 32 11.66 12.76 12.49
C ARG A 32 10.43 11.99 12.05
N VAL A 33 9.51 12.69 11.39
CA VAL A 33 8.52 12.05 10.53
C VAL A 33 9.35 11.27 9.53
N ALA A 34 9.45 9.95 9.75
CA ALA A 34 9.92 9.06 8.71
C ALA A 34 8.93 9.25 7.57
N HIS A 35 9.34 9.98 6.53
CA HIS A 35 8.71 9.83 5.25
C HIS A 35 8.92 8.37 4.91
N ALA A 36 7.86 7.57 5.00
CA ALA A 36 7.88 6.25 4.38
C ALA A 36 8.35 6.50 2.96
N ASP A 37 9.47 5.91 2.55
CA ASP A 37 9.90 5.92 1.16
C ASP A 37 8.70 5.44 0.35
N GLY A 38 7.98 6.39 -0.26
CA GLY A 38 6.66 6.14 -0.81
C GLY A 38 6.78 4.98 -1.77
N HIS A 39 6.10 3.87 -1.48
CA HIS A 39 6.21 2.66 -2.27
C HIS A 39 5.80 2.98 -3.71
N ARG A 40 6.78 3.07 -4.61
CA ARG A 40 6.54 3.39 -6.02
C ARG A 40 5.87 2.20 -6.66
N LEU A 41 4.74 2.42 -7.34
CA LEU A 41 4.03 1.35 -8.05
C LEU A 41 4.90 0.69 -9.16
N GLN A 42 5.81 1.46 -9.76
CA GLN A 42 6.80 0.95 -10.71
C GLN A 42 7.79 0.00 -10.05
N GLY A 43 7.96 -1.20 -10.62
CA GLY A 43 8.96 -2.14 -10.15
C GLY A 43 8.56 -3.59 -10.38
N HIS A 44 9.27 -4.47 -9.67
CA HIS A 44 9.00 -5.91 -9.63
C HIS A 44 8.48 -6.25 -8.25
N TRP A 45 7.33 -6.92 -8.23
CA TRP A 45 6.63 -7.34 -7.02
C TRP A 45 6.52 -8.84 -7.03
N ARG A 46 6.82 -9.47 -5.91
CA ARG A 46 6.69 -10.91 -5.75
C ARG A 46 5.85 -11.19 -4.52
N THR A 47 4.84 -12.03 -4.66
CA THR A 47 4.11 -12.55 -3.50
C THR A 47 4.86 -13.74 -2.91
N ASP A 48 4.57 -14.05 -1.65
CA ASP A 48 4.94 -15.33 -1.10
C ASP A 48 4.28 -16.47 -1.89
N CYS A 49 4.95 -17.62 -1.89
CA CYS A 49 4.41 -18.85 -2.43
C CYS A 49 3.53 -19.50 -1.36
N LEU A 50 2.21 -19.33 -1.41
CA LEU A 50 1.27 -19.71 -0.34
C LEU A 50 0.35 -20.86 -0.79
N PRO A 51 -0.12 -21.72 0.13
CA PRO A 51 -1.12 -22.73 -0.20
C PRO A 51 -2.43 -22.05 -0.64
N MET A 52 -2.84 -22.25 -1.89
CA MET A 52 -4.07 -21.67 -2.46
C MET A 52 -4.74 -22.70 -3.40
N GLY A 53 -6.06 -22.81 -3.35
CA GLY A 53 -6.83 -23.70 -4.24
C GLY A 53 -6.65 -25.20 -3.97
N ALA A 54 -7.07 -26.03 -4.94
CA ALA A 54 -7.32 -27.46 -4.75
C ALA A 54 -6.10 -28.40 -4.84
N GLY A 55 -4.86 -27.90 -4.86
CA GLY A 55 -3.73 -28.84 -5.04
C GLY A 55 -2.32 -28.29 -5.11
N GLY A 56 -2.03 -27.10 -4.59
CA GLY A 56 -0.65 -26.62 -4.61
C GLY A 56 -0.41 -25.27 -3.94
N ARG A 57 0.85 -24.88 -3.89
CA ARG A 57 1.22 -23.51 -3.54
C ARG A 57 1.24 -22.66 -4.79
N HIS A 58 0.90 -21.40 -4.61
CA HIS A 58 0.75 -20.41 -5.67
C HIS A 58 1.44 -19.12 -5.25
N GLY A 59 2.02 -18.45 -6.22
CA GLY A 59 2.67 -17.16 -6.04
C GLY A 59 2.68 -16.40 -7.35
N ALA A 60 2.95 -15.11 -7.29
CA ALA A 60 2.93 -14.24 -8.44
C ALA A 60 4.18 -13.38 -8.51
N ILE A 61 4.63 -13.12 -9.73
CA ILE A 61 5.60 -12.08 -10.05
C ILE A 61 4.89 -11.05 -10.93
N THR A 62 4.85 -9.80 -10.49
CA THR A 62 4.27 -8.68 -11.23
C THR A 62 5.36 -7.68 -11.55
N THR A 63 5.47 -7.30 -12.83
CA THR A 63 6.33 -6.21 -13.26
C THR A 63 5.47 -5.07 -13.74
N VAL A 64 5.65 -3.86 -13.19
CA VAL A 64 4.94 -2.65 -13.62
C VAL A 64 5.95 -1.64 -14.11
N THR A 65 5.71 -1.08 -15.30
CA THR A 65 6.53 -0.04 -15.91
C THR A 65 5.66 1.12 -16.36
N PHE A 66 6.18 2.33 -16.18
CA PHE A 66 5.53 3.56 -16.63
C PHE A 66 6.41 4.21 -17.71
N ARG A 67 5.77 4.73 -18.78
CA ARG A 67 6.44 5.51 -19.83
C ARG A 67 5.56 6.71 -20.17
N GLY A 68 5.90 7.88 -19.62
CA GLY A 68 4.99 9.03 -19.69
C GLY A 68 3.69 8.71 -18.96
N ASP A 69 2.57 8.78 -19.68
CA ASP A 69 1.25 8.44 -19.17
C ASP A 69 0.80 7.01 -19.53
N GLU A 70 1.68 6.19 -20.11
CA GLU A 70 1.43 4.77 -20.38
C GLU A 70 1.83 3.91 -19.17
N ILE A 71 0.96 2.96 -18.81
CA ILE A 71 1.25 1.87 -17.86
C ILE A 71 1.31 0.57 -18.65
N ARG A 72 2.38 -0.21 -18.42
CA ARG A 72 2.44 -1.62 -18.80
C ARG A 72 2.66 -2.46 -17.56
N ALA A 73 1.87 -3.52 -17.41
CA ALA A 73 2.06 -4.49 -16.35
C ALA A 73 2.02 -5.92 -16.91
N VAL A 74 2.90 -6.77 -16.40
CA VAL A 74 2.91 -8.20 -16.67
C VAL A 74 2.84 -8.93 -15.34
N LEU A 75 1.85 -9.80 -15.19
CA LEU A 75 1.70 -10.72 -14.06
C LEU A 75 1.98 -12.14 -14.56
N VAL A 76 2.84 -12.86 -13.86
CA VAL A 76 3.02 -14.31 -14.05
C VAL A 76 2.68 -15.01 -12.75
N MET A 77 1.62 -15.82 -12.78
CA MET A 77 1.28 -16.72 -11.69
C MET A 77 2.08 -18.01 -11.84
N HIS A 78 2.57 -18.48 -10.71
CA HIS A 78 3.34 -19.71 -10.60
C HIS A 78 2.66 -20.69 -9.64
N THR A 79 2.93 -21.97 -9.87
CA THR A 79 2.41 -23.12 -9.13
C THR A 79 3.53 -24.10 -8.82
N GLY A 80 3.28 -25.05 -7.92
CA GLY A 80 4.25 -26.05 -7.49
C GLY A 80 4.64 -25.87 -6.03
N ALA A 81 5.49 -26.73 -5.50
CA ALA A 81 5.88 -26.67 -4.08
C ALA A 81 6.74 -25.43 -3.77
N GLY A 82 7.49 -24.92 -4.75
CA GLY A 82 8.32 -23.71 -4.66
C GLY A 82 7.85 -22.57 -5.58
N CYS A 83 6.67 -22.68 -6.19
CA CYS A 83 6.19 -21.74 -7.21
C CYS A 83 7.15 -21.58 -8.39
N GLU A 84 7.63 -22.70 -8.89
CA GLU A 84 8.59 -22.80 -9.99
C GLU A 84 7.92 -22.91 -11.37
N LEU A 85 6.67 -23.40 -11.44
CA LEU A 85 5.97 -23.66 -12.70
C LEU A 85 5.05 -22.49 -13.06
N PRO A 86 5.29 -21.72 -14.13
CA PRO A 86 4.36 -20.70 -14.59
C PRO A 86 3.05 -21.36 -15.03
N SER A 87 1.92 -20.81 -14.60
CA SER A 87 0.58 -21.36 -14.87
C SER A 87 -0.32 -20.41 -15.63
N VAL A 88 -0.22 -19.10 -15.37
CA VAL A 88 -1.01 -18.07 -16.04
C VAL A 88 -0.15 -16.83 -16.22
N THR A 89 -0.24 -16.22 -17.39
CA THR A 89 0.34 -14.90 -17.66
C THR A 89 -0.79 -13.93 -17.94
N ALA A 90 -0.74 -12.74 -17.36
CA ALA A 90 -1.60 -11.63 -17.72
C ALA A 90 -0.76 -10.44 -18.15
N GLU A 91 -1.12 -9.85 -19.28
CA GLU A 91 -0.48 -8.68 -19.86
C GLU A 91 -1.50 -7.54 -19.91
N TYR A 92 -1.11 -6.41 -19.33
CA TYR A 92 -1.92 -5.21 -19.23
C TYR A 92 -1.20 -4.04 -19.89
N THR A 93 -1.94 -3.28 -20.70
CA THR A 93 -1.53 -1.96 -21.15
C THR A 93 -2.65 -0.96 -20.92
N GLY A 94 -2.29 0.26 -20.56
CA GLY A 94 -3.26 1.33 -20.35
C GLY A 94 -2.62 2.69 -20.28
N ARG A 95 -3.44 3.71 -20.09
CA ARG A 95 -3.00 5.07 -19.79
C ARG A 95 -3.49 5.50 -18.41
N PHE A 96 -2.83 6.45 -17.79
CA PHE A 96 -3.25 6.99 -16.50
C PHE A 96 -3.09 8.49 -16.40
N ARG A 97 -3.83 9.09 -15.47
CA ARG A 97 -3.63 10.47 -15.03
C ARG A 97 -3.71 10.52 -13.50
N ILE A 98 -2.89 11.37 -12.90
CA ILE A 98 -2.94 11.63 -11.46
C ILE A 98 -4.15 12.54 -11.21
N VAL A 99 -5.01 12.15 -10.26
CA VAL A 99 -6.21 12.93 -9.90
C VAL A 99 -6.05 13.67 -8.58
N GLY A 100 -5.08 13.27 -7.74
CA GLY A 100 -4.72 13.96 -6.50
C GLY A 100 -3.88 13.10 -5.58
N GLU A 101 -3.49 13.68 -4.44
CA GLU A 101 -2.77 13.00 -3.36
C GLU A 101 -3.44 13.25 -2.00
N PRO A 102 -4.70 12.81 -1.80
CA PRO A 102 -5.36 12.96 -0.51
C PRO A 102 -4.62 12.16 0.56
N GLU A 103 -4.30 12.79 1.68
CA GLU A 103 -3.81 12.14 2.91
C GLU A 103 -2.58 11.24 2.70
N GLY A 104 -1.71 11.59 1.75
CA GLY A 104 -0.48 10.83 1.45
C GLY A 104 -0.70 9.57 0.60
N ALA A 105 -1.90 9.36 0.06
CA ALA A 105 -2.19 8.32 -0.90
C ALA A 105 -2.31 8.90 -2.32
N LEU A 106 -1.59 8.30 -3.28
CA LEU A 106 -1.69 8.69 -4.69
C LEU A 106 -3.00 8.16 -5.29
N ALA A 107 -3.84 9.06 -5.79
CA ALA A 107 -5.04 8.70 -6.54
C ALA A 107 -4.79 8.84 -8.06
N ILE A 108 -5.13 7.79 -8.80
CA ILE A 108 -5.01 7.74 -10.27
C ILE A 108 -6.32 7.30 -10.91
N ASP A 109 -6.67 7.93 -12.03
CA ASP A 109 -7.59 7.36 -13.00
C ASP A 109 -6.78 6.62 -14.05
N HIS A 110 -7.25 5.46 -14.50
CA HIS A 110 -6.64 4.74 -15.60
C HIS A 110 -7.68 4.28 -16.62
N VAL A 111 -7.25 4.25 -17.89
CA VAL A 111 -8.01 3.72 -19.01
C VAL A 111 -7.28 2.49 -19.52
N VAL A 112 -7.97 1.35 -19.49
CA VAL A 112 -7.45 0.07 -19.97
C VAL A 112 -7.43 0.09 -21.49
N SER A 113 -6.25 -0.11 -22.08
CA SER A 113 -6.10 -0.28 -23.53
C SER A 113 -6.18 -1.75 -23.92
N SER A 114 -5.48 -2.62 -23.20
CA SER A 114 -5.55 -4.06 -23.39
C SER A 114 -5.37 -4.80 -22.06
N LEU A 115 -6.08 -5.92 -21.93
CA LEU A 115 -5.84 -6.91 -20.89
C LEU A 115 -5.97 -8.29 -21.52
N THR A 116 -4.87 -9.03 -21.56
CA THR A 116 -4.83 -10.38 -22.12
C THR A 116 -4.38 -11.33 -21.04
N MET A 117 -5.09 -12.46 -20.92
CA MET A 117 -4.73 -13.52 -19.99
C MET A 117 -4.54 -14.83 -20.77
N THR A 118 -3.40 -15.46 -20.55
CA THR A 118 -3.01 -16.71 -21.18
C THR A 118 -2.84 -17.77 -20.09
N VAL A 119 -3.66 -18.83 -20.16
CA VAL A 119 -3.51 -19.99 -19.28
C VAL A 119 -2.48 -20.92 -19.92
N GLY A 120 -1.34 -21.11 -19.25
CA GLY A 120 -0.23 -21.92 -19.75
C GLY A 120 -0.44 -23.43 -19.60
N ARG A 121 -1.46 -23.85 -18.87
CA ARG A 121 -1.77 -25.25 -18.57
C ARG A 121 -3.05 -25.72 -19.27
N ALA A 122 -2.92 -26.72 -20.14
CA ALA A 122 -4.03 -27.25 -20.92
C ALA A 122 -5.15 -27.84 -20.05
N ASP A 123 -4.80 -28.49 -18.94
CA ASP A 123 -5.76 -29.07 -17.98
C ASP A 123 -6.57 -28.00 -17.24
N VAL A 124 -5.96 -26.85 -16.95
CA VAL A 124 -6.65 -25.68 -16.37
C VAL A 124 -7.57 -25.05 -17.42
N ALA A 125 -7.10 -24.86 -18.65
CA ALA A 125 -7.91 -24.35 -19.73
C ALA A 125 -9.13 -25.25 -20.01
N GLU A 126 -8.93 -26.57 -20.03
CA GLU A 126 -10.00 -27.55 -20.17
C GLU A 126 -11.00 -27.47 -19.01
N HIS A 127 -10.53 -27.35 -17.77
CA HIS A 127 -11.39 -27.20 -16.60
C HIS A 127 -12.37 -26.04 -16.75
N TYR A 128 -11.89 -24.86 -17.13
CA TYR A 128 -12.73 -23.66 -17.30
C TYR A 128 -13.59 -23.71 -18.57
N ASN A 129 -13.15 -24.39 -19.63
CA ASN A 129 -13.89 -24.49 -20.88
C ASN A 129 -15.00 -25.55 -20.88
N ARG A 130 -15.07 -26.42 -19.87
CA ARG A 130 -16.10 -27.48 -19.77
C ARG A 130 -17.53 -26.96 -19.62
N GLY A 131 -17.74 -25.75 -19.12
CA GLY A 131 -19.08 -25.16 -18.93
C GLY A 131 -19.73 -24.55 -20.18
N ARG A 132 -19.16 -24.73 -21.38
CA ARG A 132 -19.69 -24.17 -22.65
C ARG A 132 -20.28 -25.23 -23.60
N ARG A 133 -20.79 -26.35 -23.09
CA ARG A 133 -21.46 -27.37 -23.91
C ARG A 133 -22.91 -27.55 -23.49
#